data_AF-A0A6A3YR17-F1
#
_entry.id   AF-A0A6A3YR17-F1
#
_cell.length_a   1.000
_cell.length_b   1.000
_cell.length_c   1.000
_cell.angle_alpha   90.00
_cell.angle_beta   90.00
_cell.angle_gamma   90.00
#
_symmetry.space_group_name_H-M   'P 1'
#
loop_
_entity.id
_entity.type
_entity.pdbx_description
1 polymer ?
#
loop_
_entity_poly.entity_id
_entity_poly.type
_entity_poly.pdbx_seq_one_letter_code
_entity_poly.pdbx_strand_id
1 'polypeptide(L)'
;MIRQEKEASCTLSGTYTSGTDVSSCSTVTISSLTVPAGVTLDLSDLKSGASVVFSGTTTFGEKKWAGPLVLLTGINNTRTGGAGFSSAA
;
A
#
# COMPACT_ATOMS: atom_id res chain seq x y z
N MET A 1 24.12 -21.51 4.65
CA MET A 1 23.18 -21.32 5.77
C MET A 1 22.24 -20.21 5.36
N ILE A 2 20.96 -20.56 5.20
CA ILE A 2 19.76 -19.70 5.07
C ILE A 2 19.92 -18.49 4.13
N ARG A 3 19.44 -18.65 2.90
CA ARG A 3 19.01 -17.52 2.07
C ARG A 3 18.05 -16.74 2.96
N GLN A 4 18.45 -15.56 3.43
CA GLN A 4 17.47 -14.62 3.95
C GLN A 4 16.40 -14.57 2.88
N GLU A 5 15.20 -14.89 3.34
CA GLU A 5 13.94 -14.82 2.66
C GLU A 5 13.75 -13.38 2.20
N LYS A 6 14.50 -13.00 1.16
CA LYS A 6 14.26 -11.87 0.30
C LYS A 6 13.12 -12.24 -0.65
N GLU A 7 12.08 -12.88 -0.12
CA GLU A 7 10.72 -12.59 -0.57
C GLU A 7 10.54 -11.14 -0.14
N ALA A 8 10.74 -10.19 -1.05
CA ALA A 8 10.81 -8.78 -0.67
C ALA A 8 9.47 -8.39 -0.02
N SER A 9 9.52 -8.30 1.30
CA SER A 9 8.39 -7.92 2.14
C SER A 9 8.60 -6.45 2.45
N CYS A 10 7.81 -5.61 1.81
CA CYS A 10 7.98 -4.16 1.84
C CYS A 10 6.97 -3.59 2.81
N THR A 11 7.46 -2.91 3.84
CA THR A 11 6.60 -2.27 4.82
C THR A 11 6.49 -0.79 4.50
N LEU A 12 5.29 -0.33 4.16
CA LEU A 12 4.97 1.06 3.89
C LEU A 12 4.35 1.67 5.15
N SER A 13 5.05 2.63 5.75
CA SER A 13 4.60 3.32 6.97
C SER A 13 4.94 4.81 6.90
N GLY A 14 4.17 5.66 7.60
CA GLY A 14 4.39 7.10 7.60
C GLY A 14 3.73 7.79 6.41
N THR A 15 4.42 8.70 5.72
CA THR A 15 3.85 9.44 4.59
C THR A 15 4.09 8.68 3.28
N TYR A 16 3.02 8.43 2.53
CA TYR A 16 3.17 7.78 1.22
C TYR A 16 3.81 8.73 0.19
N THR A 17 4.82 8.21 -0.49
CA THR A 17 5.48 8.85 -1.61
C THR A 17 5.21 8.07 -2.89
N SER A 18 4.73 8.79 -3.91
CA SER A 18 4.57 8.25 -5.26
C SER A 18 5.94 7.82 -5.81
N GLY A 19 6.00 6.68 -6.48
CA GLY A 19 7.26 6.12 -7.01
C GLY A 19 7.98 5.16 -6.06
N THR A 20 7.27 4.61 -5.07
CA THR A 20 7.83 3.53 -4.25
C THR A 20 7.90 2.25 -5.08
N ASP A 21 9.11 1.75 -5.30
CA ASP A 21 9.34 0.57 -6.14
C ASP A 21 8.92 -0.71 -5.39
N VAL A 22 7.68 -1.12 -5.61
CA VAL A 22 7.06 -2.30 -4.99
C VAL A 22 7.06 -3.53 -5.92
N SER A 23 7.59 -3.39 -7.14
CA SER A 23 7.66 -4.46 -8.15
C SER A 23 8.56 -5.60 -7.75
N SER A 24 9.58 -5.31 -6.94
CA SER A 24 10.42 -6.35 -6.37
C SER A 24 9.74 -7.09 -5.22
N CYS A 25 8.70 -6.51 -4.61
CA CYS A 25 8.07 -6.98 -3.38
C CYS A 25 7.00 -8.07 -3.63
N SER A 26 7.16 -9.24 -3.00
CA SER A 26 6.15 -10.30 -2.96
C SER A 26 5.06 -10.03 -1.92
N THR A 27 5.38 -9.32 -0.84
CA THR A 27 4.42 -8.98 0.22
C THR A 27 4.55 -7.50 0.54
N VAL A 28 3.45 -6.77 0.58
CA VAL A 28 3.43 -5.35 0.95
C VAL A 28 2.58 -5.19 2.20
N THR A 29 3.20 -4.74 3.28
CA THR A 29 2.53 -4.46 4.55
C THR A 29 2.39 -2.96 4.71
N ILE A 30 1.17 -2.46 4.79
CA ILE A 30 0.86 -1.05 4.94
C ILE A 30 0.50 -0.81 6.39
N SER A 31 1.31 -0.03 7.10
CA SER A 31 1.14 0.23 8.53
C SER A 31 1.09 1.72 8.85
N SER A 32 -0.06 2.21 9.31
CA SER A 32 -0.25 3.62 9.70
C SER A 32 0.22 4.62 8.63
N LEU A 33 -0.29 4.46 7.41
CA LEU A 33 0.12 5.22 6.25
C LEU A 33 -0.75 6.47 6.05
N THR A 34 -0.13 7.61 5.75
CA THR A 34 -0.80 8.87 5.44
C THR A 34 -0.56 9.20 3.98
N VAL A 35 -1.63 9.20 3.19
CA VAL A 35 -1.60 9.55 1.78
C VAL A 35 -1.97 11.03 1.64
N PRO A 36 -1.09 11.87 1.07
CA PRO A 36 -1.37 13.29 0.88
C PRO A 36 -2.57 13.51 -0.05
N ALA A 37 -3.21 14.67 0.12
CA ALA A 37 -4.39 15.01 -0.67
C ALA A 37 -4.04 15.24 -2.15
N GLY A 38 -4.67 14.46 -3.05
CA GLY A 38 -4.37 14.47 -4.48
C GLY A 38 -3.21 13.57 -4.91
N VAL A 39 -2.77 12.65 -4.04
CA VAL A 39 -1.87 11.55 -4.39
C VAL A 39 -2.66 10.25 -4.47
N THR A 40 -2.37 9.45 -5.49
CA THR A 40 -2.91 8.09 -5.62
C THR A 40 -1.98 7.13 -4.90
N LEU A 41 -2.50 6.27 -4.04
CA LEU A 41 -1.77 5.09 -3.57
C LEU A 41 -1.68 4.09 -4.73
N ASP A 42 -0.63 4.19 -5.54
CA ASP A 42 -0.39 3.24 -6.62
C ASP A 42 0.37 2.02 -6.10
N LEU A 43 -0.29 0.89 -6.23
CA LEU A 43 0.19 -0.45 -5.96
C LEU A 43 -0.10 -1.31 -7.20
N SER A 44 -0.01 -0.69 -8.38
CA SER A 44 -0.21 -1.37 -9.66
C SER A 44 1.04 -2.14 -10.08
N ASP A 45 2.20 -1.61 -9.70
CA ASP A 45 3.50 -2.16 -10.01
C ASP A 45 3.85 -3.42 -9.21
N LEU A 46 2.95 -3.96 -8.38
CA LEU A 46 3.22 -5.17 -7.62
C LEU A 46 3.37 -6.38 -8.53
N LYS A 47 4.21 -7.32 -8.09
CA LYS A 47 4.36 -8.60 -8.76
C LYS A 47 3.02 -9.36 -8.77
N SER A 48 2.73 -10.02 -9.89
CA SER A 48 1.50 -10.80 -10.02
C SER A 48 1.44 -11.90 -8.95
N GLY A 49 0.37 -11.90 -8.16
CA GLY A 49 0.22 -12.81 -7.02
C GLY A 49 0.84 -12.32 -5.71
N ALA A 50 1.32 -11.08 -5.65
CA ALA A 50 1.77 -10.48 -4.41
C ALA A 50 0.63 -10.33 -3.39
N SER A 51 0.98 -10.35 -2.11
CA SER A 51 0.03 -10.13 -1.01
C SER A 51 0.13 -8.71 -0.49
N VAL A 52 -1.01 -8.04 -0.38
CA VAL A 52 -1.09 -6.74 0.30
C VAL A 52 -1.80 -6.91 1.63
N VAL A 53 -1.16 -6.45 2.69
CA VAL A 53 -1.64 -6.48 4.06
C VAL A 53 -1.80 -5.06 4.56
N PHE A 54 -3.03 -4.63 4.78
CA PHE A 54 -3.29 -3.37 5.48
C PHE A 54 -3.37 -3.65 6.98
N SER A 55 -2.59 -2.93 7.78
CA SER A 55 -2.53 -3.03 9.23
C SER A 55 -2.64 -1.63 9.84
N GLY A 56 -3.65 -1.39 10.68
CA GLY A 56 -3.89 -0.07 11.28
C GLY A 56 -4.64 0.91 10.37
N THR A 57 -4.47 2.21 10.57
CA THR A 57 -5.29 3.24 9.90
C THR A 57 -4.56 3.87 8.73
N THR A 58 -5.16 3.85 7.54
CA THR A 58 -4.68 4.64 6.41
C THR A 58 -5.49 5.93 6.33
N THR A 59 -4.80 7.07 6.40
CA THR A 59 -5.42 8.39 6.36
C THR A 59 -5.20 8.99 4.99
N PHE A 60 -6.28 9.44 4.35
CA PHE A 60 -6.20 10.17 3.08
C PHE A 60 -6.47 11.64 3.35
N GLY A 61 -5.60 12.51 2.82
CA GLY A 61 -5.83 13.94 2.86
C GLY A 61 -7.05 14.33 2.02
N GLU A 62 -7.92 15.17 2.56
CA GLU A 62 -9.10 15.66 1.84
C GLU A 62 -8.73 16.67 0.77
N LYS A 63 -9.10 16.35 -0.48
CA LYS A 63 -9.06 17.27 -1.61
C LYS A 63 -10.09 16.84 -2.64
N LYS A 64 -10.81 17.77 -3.24
CA LYS A 64 -11.65 17.50 -4.41
C LYS A 64 -10.74 17.18 -5.59
N TRP A 65 -10.79 15.94 -6.05
CA TRP A 65 -10.11 15.47 -7.25
C TRP A 65 -10.86 14.29 -7.83
N ALA A 66 -10.59 13.93 -9.09
CA ALA A 66 -11.34 12.91 -9.81
C ALA A 66 -11.09 11.47 -9.29
N GLY A 67 -10.06 11.26 -8.46
CA GLY A 67 -9.63 9.92 -8.03
C GLY A 67 -8.88 9.14 -9.12
N PRO A 68 -8.43 7.90 -8.85
CA PRO A 68 -8.73 7.07 -7.66
C PRO A 68 -7.80 7.30 -6.46
N LEU A 69 -8.29 7.07 -5.22
CA LEU A 69 -7.47 7.16 -3.99
C LEU A 69 -6.44 6.03 -3.87
N VAL A 70 -6.83 4.83 -4.30
CA VAL A 70 -6.01 3.62 -4.24
C VAL A 70 -6.17 2.89 -5.56
N LEU A 71 -5.04 2.53 -6.17
CA LEU A 71 -5.00 1.70 -7.37
C LEU A 71 -4.23 0.42 -7.05
N LEU A 72 -4.93 -0.72 -7.14
CA LEU A 72 -4.37 -2.05 -6.92
C LEU A 72 -4.53 -2.83 -8.24
N THR A 73 -3.43 -3.31 -8.82
CA THR A 73 -3.50 -4.25 -9.95
C THR A 73 -2.50 -5.39 -9.74
N GLY A 74 -2.79 -6.57 -10.30
CA GLY A 74 -1.90 -7.74 -10.21
C GLY A 74 -1.94 -8.53 -8.90
N ILE A 75 -2.72 -8.14 -7.90
CA ILE A 75 -2.85 -8.88 -6.63
C ILE A 75 -3.84 -10.04 -6.74
N ASN A 76 -3.40 -11.25 -6.39
CA ASN A 76 -4.27 -12.44 -6.35
C ASN A 76 -4.92 -12.62 -4.95
N ASN A 77 -4.28 -12.07 -3.90
CA ASN A 77 -4.74 -12.19 -2.52
C ASN A 77 -4.62 -10.86 -1.79
N THR A 78 -5.75 -10.21 -1.52
CA THR A 78 -5.82 -9.01 -0.67
C THR A 78 -6.21 -9.45 0.75
N ARG A 79 -5.34 -9.23 1.75
CA ARG A 79 -5.67 -9.48 3.16
C ARG A 79 -5.84 -8.14 3.89
N THR A 80 -7.08 -7.79 4.19
CA THR A 80 -7.40 -6.66 5.06
C THR A 80 -7.30 -7.10 6.52
N GLY A 81 -6.15 -6.84 7.16
CA GLY A 81 -5.92 -7.16 8.56
C GLY A 81 -6.43 -6.05 9.47
N GLY A 82 -7.75 -5.98 9.71
CA GLY A 82 -8.34 -5.07 10.70
C GLY A 82 -8.09 -3.58 10.46
N ALA A 83 -7.74 -3.17 9.23
CA ALA A 83 -7.44 -1.79 8.90
C ALA A 83 -8.73 -0.98 8.67
N GLY A 84 -8.89 0.10 9.42
CA GLY A 84 -9.93 1.11 9.19
C GLY A 84 -9.44 2.18 8.22
N PHE A 85 -10.26 2.57 7.25
CA PHE A 85 -10.01 3.74 6.43
C PHE A 85 -10.66 4.94 7.11
N SER A 86 -9.86 5.94 7.51
CA SER A 86 -10.38 7.16 8.12
C SER A 86 -10.12 8.33 7.18
N SER A 87 -11.19 8.90 6.63
CA SER A 87 -11.15 10.22 6.00
C SER A 87 -11.02 11.27 7.10
N ALA A 88 -10.00 12.13 7.01
CA ALA A 88 -9.86 13.27 7.90
C ALA A 88 -10.77 14.39 7.38
N ALA A 89 -11.89 14.63 8.07
CA ALA A 89 -12.78 15.77 7.86
C ALA A 89 -12.18 17.09 8.37
#